data_AF-A0A845ANH2-F1
#
_entry.id   AF-A0A845ANH2-F1
#
_cell.length_a   1.000
_cell.length_b   1.000
_cell.length_c   1.000
_cell.angle_alpha   90.00
_cell.angle_beta   90.00
_cell.angle_gamma   90.00
#
_symmetry.space_group_name_H-M   'P 1'
#
loop_
_entity.id
_entity.type
_entity.pdbx_description
1 polymer ?
#
loop_
_entity_poly.entity_id
_entity_poly.type
_entity_poly.pdbx_seq_one_letter_code
_entity_poly.pdbx_strand_id
1 'polypeptide(L)'
;MNVHSPILPGNLAQLSSAELTRLEREIAQKYAGKTPWETVAWGVLIPLVWIGNGALALTGTIPLWLGFVISTLALMFTYAPNHDAQHHIIGRKGTKRHRLNEFVGHWTSWLLVLPFETLRVTHLDHHRHTNDPQLDSDITTQAPTAAAAIWESVLQRQPNGKRAQDYRASLERAGREDLVKLTALYKLGFFASLFTLAWNGLAIEAFVLWWLPYQLAMTYIIFFLSWAPHSPDMPQGKYRDTKSWKSKLGDPLSMWMGYHVVHHLHPYIPLLKTKPAYWEMRPILEARGVKLGM
;
A
#
# COMPACT_ATOMS: atom_id res chain seq x y z
N MET A 1 15.04 3.90 -25.43
CA MET A 1 14.46 3.11 -26.54
C MET A 1 12.97 3.35 -26.53
N ASN A 2 12.42 3.88 -27.62
CA ASN A 2 10.98 3.91 -27.84
C ASN A 2 10.55 2.47 -28.15
N VAL A 3 10.12 1.75 -27.12
CA VAL A 3 9.53 0.43 -27.30
C VAL A 3 8.14 0.68 -27.84
N HIS A 4 7.98 0.56 -29.16
CA HIS A 4 6.66 0.58 -29.80
C HIS A 4 5.76 -0.46 -29.13
N SER A 5 4.48 -0.14 -28.99
CA SER A 5 3.54 -1.11 -28.44
C SER A 5 3.53 -2.36 -29.29
N PRO A 6 3.61 -3.57 -28.67
CA PRO A 6 3.48 -4.77 -29.45
C PRO A 6 2.12 -4.72 -30.13
N ILE A 7 2.12 -4.95 -31.44
CA ILE A 7 0.88 -5.14 -32.18
C ILE A 7 0.29 -6.42 -31.61
N LEU A 8 -0.81 -6.29 -30.85
CA LEU A 8 -1.48 -7.44 -30.28
C LEU A 8 -2.05 -8.29 -31.42
N PRO A 9 -1.77 -9.61 -31.44
CA PRO A 9 -2.39 -10.50 -32.40
C PRO A 9 -3.92 -10.43 -32.34
N GLY A 10 -4.58 -10.58 -33.49
CA GLY A 10 -6.05 -10.49 -33.58
C GLY A 10 -6.81 -11.55 -32.76
N ASN A 11 -6.16 -12.65 -32.35
CA ASN A 11 -6.75 -13.67 -31.50
C ASN A 11 -5.81 -14.08 -30.35
N LEU A 12 -5.85 -13.33 -29.25
CA LEU A 12 -5.04 -13.59 -28.05
C LEU A 12 -5.39 -14.93 -27.36
N ALA A 13 -6.61 -15.44 -27.54
CA ALA A 13 -7.07 -16.66 -26.88
C ALA A 13 -6.40 -17.94 -27.41
N GLN A 14 -5.78 -17.89 -28.60
CA GLN A 14 -5.04 -19.01 -29.20
C GLN A 14 -3.57 -19.03 -28.83
N LEU A 15 -3.06 -17.97 -28.18
CA LEU A 15 -1.67 -17.90 -27.78
C LEU A 15 -1.40 -18.78 -26.57
N SER A 16 -0.22 -19.38 -26.52
CA SER A 16 0.27 -20.08 -25.35
C SER A 16 0.43 -19.13 -24.16
N SER A 17 0.42 -19.69 -22.95
CA SER A 17 0.66 -18.89 -21.72
C SER A 17 2.01 -18.15 -21.76
N ALA A 18 3.03 -18.74 -22.39
CA ALA A 18 4.35 -18.14 -22.55
C ALA A 18 4.33 -16.92 -23.47
N GLU A 19 3.62 -17.00 -24.60
CA GLU A 19 3.45 -15.87 -25.52
C GLU A 19 2.69 -14.72 -24.88
N LEU A 20 1.60 -15.02 -24.16
CA LEU A 20 0.87 -14.01 -23.38
C LEU A 20 1.79 -13.37 -22.32
N THR A 21 2.68 -14.14 -21.68
CA THR A 21 3.60 -13.59 -20.66
C THR A 21 4.64 -12.67 -21.30
N ARG A 22 5.09 -13.00 -22.51
CA ARG A 22 6.00 -12.15 -23.28
C ARG A 22 5.34 -10.82 -23.60
N LEU A 23 4.11 -10.83 -24.14
CA LEU A 23 3.36 -9.61 -24.46
C LEU A 23 3.11 -8.74 -23.22
N GLU A 24 2.72 -9.35 -22.09
CA GLU A 24 2.56 -8.64 -20.81
C GLU A 24 3.86 -7.95 -20.38
N ARG A 25 4.99 -8.66 -20.45
CA ARG A 25 6.30 -8.10 -20.08
C ARG A 25 6.72 -6.96 -21.00
N GLU A 26 6.48 -7.09 -22.31
CA GLU A 26 6.79 -6.04 -23.29
C GLU A 26 6.02 -4.76 -22.98
N ILE A 27 4.75 -4.87 -22.58
CA ILE A 27 3.95 -3.72 -22.12
C ILE A 27 4.48 -3.19 -20.79
N ALA A 28 4.73 -4.07 -19.81
CA ALA A 28 5.18 -3.70 -18.46
C ALA A 28 6.49 -2.88 -18.49
N GLN A 29 7.41 -3.25 -19.38
CA GLN A 29 8.70 -2.59 -19.52
C GLN A 29 8.60 -1.12 -19.95
N LYS A 30 7.52 -0.70 -20.62
CA LYS A 30 7.31 0.71 -21.00
C LYS A 30 7.03 1.61 -19.80
N TYR A 31 6.39 1.05 -18.78
CA TYR A 31 5.97 1.77 -17.58
C TYR A 31 6.98 1.66 -16.43
N ALA A 32 7.99 0.81 -16.57
CA ALA A 32 8.96 0.50 -15.53
C ALA A 32 10.33 1.18 -15.73
N GLY A 33 11.15 1.16 -14.68
CA GLY A 33 12.60 1.43 -14.77
C GLY A 33 13.02 2.91 -14.71
N LYS A 34 12.08 3.85 -14.79
CA LYS A 34 12.33 5.26 -14.49
C LYS A 34 11.94 5.56 -13.04
N THR A 35 12.69 6.44 -12.39
CA THR A 35 12.32 6.95 -11.06
C THR A 35 11.02 7.76 -11.17
N PRO A 36 9.95 7.40 -10.43
CA PRO A 36 8.70 8.13 -10.40
C PRO A 36 8.85 9.36 -9.50
N TRP A 37 9.29 10.48 -10.07
CA TRP A 37 9.54 11.71 -9.31
C TRP A 37 8.28 12.28 -8.65
N GLU A 38 7.11 12.03 -9.23
CA GLU A 38 5.82 12.39 -8.66
C GLU A 38 5.59 11.64 -7.32
N THR A 39 5.88 10.33 -7.28
CA THR A 39 5.82 9.53 -6.05
C THR A 39 6.88 9.99 -5.03
N VAL A 40 8.08 10.35 -5.48
CA VAL A 40 9.13 10.88 -4.59
C VAL A 40 8.68 12.20 -3.94
N ALA A 41 8.19 13.14 -4.74
CA ALA A 41 7.69 14.42 -4.25
C ALA A 41 6.54 14.21 -3.27
N TRP A 42 5.59 13.33 -3.58
CA TRP A 42 4.52 12.93 -2.67
C TRP A 42 5.08 12.40 -1.34
N GLY A 43 5.98 11.41 -1.38
CA GLY A 43 6.57 10.82 -0.18
C GLY A 43 7.38 11.78 0.69
N VAL A 44 8.06 12.75 0.07
CA VAL A 44 8.82 13.79 0.79
C VAL A 44 7.88 14.81 1.42
N LEU A 45 6.85 15.25 0.69
CA LEU A 45 5.96 16.34 1.11
C LEU A 45 4.92 15.89 2.13
N ILE A 46 4.42 14.64 2.08
CA ILE A 46 3.29 14.25 2.92
C ILE A 46 3.56 14.32 4.43
N PRO A 47 4.76 13.95 4.96
CA PRO A 47 5.03 14.15 6.37
C PRO A 47 5.26 15.62 6.73
N LEU A 48 5.77 16.44 5.80
CA LEU A 48 5.88 17.88 6.00
C LEU A 48 4.50 18.56 6.06
N VAL A 49 3.56 18.13 5.22
CA VAL A 49 2.15 18.57 5.30
C VAL A 49 1.55 18.22 6.65
N TRP A 50 1.77 17.00 7.14
CA TRP A 50 1.26 16.58 8.45
C TRP A 50 1.88 17.40 9.60
N ILE A 51 3.20 17.62 9.59
CA ILE A 51 3.90 18.43 10.60
C ILE A 51 3.43 19.89 10.57
N GLY A 52 3.39 20.48 9.38
CA GLY A 52 2.92 21.86 9.19
C GLY A 52 1.46 22.04 9.61
N ASN A 53 0.61 21.06 9.29
CA ASN A 53 -0.78 21.04 9.75
C ASN A 53 -0.89 21.02 11.28
N GLY A 54 -0.07 20.21 11.95
CA GLY A 54 0.02 20.19 13.41
C GLY A 54 0.40 21.56 13.97
N ALA A 55 1.43 22.21 13.43
CA ALA A 55 1.86 23.53 13.87
C ALA A 55 0.77 24.60 13.68
N LEU A 56 0.07 24.59 12.53
CA LEU A 56 -1.01 25.53 12.24
C LEU A 56 -2.21 25.32 13.18
N ALA A 57 -2.57 24.07 13.47
CA ALA A 57 -3.66 23.77 14.39
C ALA A 57 -3.31 24.13 15.84
N LEU A 58 -2.09 23.81 16.29
CA LEU A 58 -1.62 24.08 17.65
C LEU A 58 -1.45 25.58 17.95
N THR A 59 -1.19 26.40 16.93
CA THR A 59 -1.12 27.87 17.06
C THR A 59 -2.48 28.55 16.92
N GLY A 60 -3.55 27.80 16.65
CA GLY A 60 -4.87 28.36 16.38
C GLY A 60 -4.99 29.07 15.03
N THR A 61 -3.99 28.94 14.15
CA THR A 61 -4.02 29.51 12.80
C THR A 61 -5.12 28.87 11.95
N ILE A 62 -5.37 27.58 12.15
CA ILE A 62 -6.52 26.86 11.59
C ILE A 62 -7.32 26.20 12.71
N PRO A 63 -8.64 26.02 12.54
CA PRO A 63 -9.44 25.33 13.53
C PRO A 63 -9.09 23.84 13.57
N LEU A 64 -9.21 23.24 14.76
CA LEU A 64 -8.81 21.85 15.00
C LEU A 64 -9.53 20.83 14.09
N TRP A 65 -10.79 21.08 13.74
CA TRP A 65 -11.55 20.21 12.82
C TRP A 65 -10.95 20.21 11.40
N LEU A 66 -10.37 21.32 10.94
CA LEU A 66 -9.69 21.36 9.64
C LEU A 66 -8.35 20.62 9.74
N GLY A 67 -7.65 20.81 10.85
CA GLY A 67 -6.46 20.04 11.19
C GLY A 67 -6.71 18.53 11.16
N PHE A 68 -7.82 18.07 11.74
CA PHE A 68 -8.25 16.67 11.70
C PHE A 68 -8.39 16.13 10.27
N VAL A 69 -9.09 16.86 9.40
CA VAL A 69 -9.31 16.45 8.01
C VAL A 69 -7.98 16.32 7.27
N ILE A 70 -7.11 17.33 7.38
CA ILE A 70 -5.80 17.32 6.73
C ILE A 70 -4.92 16.18 7.25
N SER A 71 -4.87 15.98 8.58
CA SER A 71 -4.14 14.86 9.19
C SER A 71 -4.64 13.51 8.71
N THR A 72 -5.96 13.34 8.61
CA THR A 72 -6.57 12.08 8.17
C THR A 72 -6.20 11.79 6.72
N LEU A 73 -6.34 12.77 5.82
CA LEU A 73 -5.95 12.63 4.42
C LEU A 73 -4.45 12.37 4.25
N ALA A 74 -3.60 13.10 4.98
CA ALA A 74 -2.15 12.90 4.94
C ALA A 74 -1.77 11.46 5.35
N LEU A 75 -2.37 10.93 6.41
CA LEU A 75 -2.12 9.55 6.84
C LEU A 75 -2.68 8.51 5.86
N MET A 76 -3.88 8.71 5.32
CA MET A 76 -4.48 7.82 4.31
C MET A 76 -3.57 7.68 3.08
N PHE A 77 -3.01 8.79 2.63
CA PHE A 77 -2.21 8.85 1.40
C PHE A 77 -0.72 8.58 1.61
N THR A 78 -0.23 8.46 2.85
CA THR A 78 1.20 8.23 3.12
C THR A 78 1.67 6.85 2.67
N TYR A 79 0.75 5.87 2.60
CA TYR A 79 1.10 4.49 2.25
C TYR A 79 1.54 4.35 0.79
N ALA A 80 0.95 5.09 -0.15
CA ALA A 80 1.26 4.97 -1.57
C ALA A 80 2.76 5.15 -1.93
N PRO A 81 3.45 6.24 -1.52
CA PRO A 81 4.88 6.36 -1.75
C PRO A 81 5.71 5.36 -0.94
N ASN A 82 5.25 4.98 0.26
CA ASN A 82 5.90 3.94 1.05
C ASN A 82 5.87 2.59 0.32
N HIS A 83 4.71 2.22 -0.23
CA HIS A 83 4.45 1.00 -1.00
C HIS A 83 5.36 0.89 -2.23
N ASP A 84 5.50 1.97 -3.01
CA ASP A 84 6.46 1.99 -4.13
C ASP A 84 7.90 1.77 -3.64
N ALA A 85 8.26 2.34 -2.48
CA ALA A 85 9.58 2.16 -1.88
C ALA A 85 9.82 0.72 -1.37
N GLN A 86 8.78 0.03 -0.88
CA GLN A 86 8.87 -1.37 -0.45
C GLN A 86 9.30 -2.27 -1.62
N HIS A 87 8.85 -1.98 -2.84
CA HIS A 87 9.19 -2.70 -4.07
C HIS A 87 10.43 -2.19 -4.81
N HIS A 88 11.19 -1.27 -4.21
CA HIS A 88 12.37 -0.66 -4.82
C HIS A 88 12.10 0.07 -6.15
N ILE A 89 10.87 0.54 -6.35
CA ILE A 89 10.44 1.21 -7.58
C ILE A 89 11.18 2.54 -7.76
N ILE A 90 11.36 3.30 -6.67
CA ILE A 90 12.00 4.63 -6.71
C ILE A 90 13.46 4.52 -7.14
N GLY A 91 14.15 3.50 -6.63
CA GLY A 91 15.54 3.20 -6.92
C GLY A 91 15.86 1.74 -6.65
N ARG A 92 16.15 0.99 -7.73
CA ARG A 92 16.48 -0.44 -7.68
C ARG A 92 17.75 -0.68 -6.87
N LYS A 93 17.82 -1.84 -6.19
CA LYS A 93 19.04 -2.30 -5.50
C LYS A 93 20.25 -2.24 -6.43
N GLY A 94 21.39 -1.81 -5.89
CA GLY A 94 22.65 -1.63 -6.64
C GLY A 94 22.74 -0.34 -7.46
N THR A 95 21.69 0.47 -7.55
CA THR A 95 21.73 1.77 -8.23
C THR A 95 22.02 2.92 -7.26
N LYS A 96 22.58 4.04 -7.75
CA LYS A 96 22.82 5.25 -6.93
C LYS A 96 21.55 5.79 -6.28
N ARG A 97 20.39 5.61 -6.92
CA ARG A 97 19.08 6.09 -6.45
C ARG A 97 18.45 5.17 -5.39
N HIS A 98 19.06 4.02 -5.09
CA HIS A 98 18.55 3.15 -4.04
C HIS A 98 18.51 3.84 -2.67
N ARG A 99 19.48 4.72 -2.36
CA ARG A 99 19.46 5.50 -1.12
C ARG A 99 18.24 6.40 -0.99
N LEU A 100 17.77 6.96 -2.12
CA LEU A 100 16.54 7.76 -2.14
C LEU A 100 15.29 6.89 -1.89
N ASN A 101 15.27 5.67 -2.44
CA ASN A 101 14.22 4.70 -2.16
C ASN A 101 14.12 4.38 -0.66
N GLU A 102 15.25 4.04 -0.04
CA GLU A 102 15.30 3.75 1.40
C GLU A 102 14.90 4.98 2.22
N PHE A 103 15.38 6.17 1.85
CA PHE A 103 14.99 7.41 2.50
C PHE A 103 13.47 7.62 2.46
N VAL A 104 12.83 7.56 1.28
CA VAL A 104 11.37 7.78 1.17
C VAL A 104 10.59 6.74 1.99
N GLY A 105 11.02 5.48 1.96
CA GLY A 105 10.43 4.41 2.75
C GLY A 105 10.50 4.68 4.25
N HIS A 106 11.70 4.94 4.79
CA HIS A 106 11.87 5.24 6.21
C HIS A 106 11.17 6.55 6.62
N TRP A 107 11.27 7.59 5.79
CA TRP A 107 10.67 8.91 6.02
C TRP A 107 9.15 8.89 6.11
N THR A 108 8.48 8.00 5.38
CA THR A 108 7.02 7.86 5.44
C THR A 108 6.55 6.88 6.51
N SER A 109 7.41 5.91 6.90
CA SER A 109 7.03 4.79 7.78
C SER A 109 6.60 5.18 9.20
N TRP A 110 7.17 6.26 9.77
CA TRP A 110 6.83 6.66 11.13
C TRP A 110 5.38 7.16 11.26
N LEU A 111 4.81 7.74 10.20
CA LEU A 111 3.38 8.08 10.13
C LEU A 111 2.48 6.84 10.11
N LEU A 112 2.99 5.71 9.62
CA LEU A 112 2.31 4.41 9.64
C LEU A 112 2.51 3.66 10.96
N VAL A 113 3.30 4.19 11.88
CA VAL A 113 3.61 3.57 13.19
C VAL A 113 4.16 2.14 13.05
N LEU A 114 4.79 1.86 11.91
CA LEU A 114 5.43 0.58 11.60
C LEU A 114 6.77 0.84 10.92
N PRO A 115 7.83 0.09 11.25
CA PRO A 115 9.10 0.23 10.56
C PRO A 115 8.97 -0.09 9.07
N PHE A 116 9.66 0.68 8.23
CA PHE A 116 9.66 0.48 6.78
C PHE A 116 10.04 -0.96 6.38
N GLU A 117 11.05 -1.52 7.02
CA GLU A 117 11.49 -2.90 6.76
C GLU A 117 10.43 -3.94 7.14
N THR A 118 9.68 -3.71 8.23
CA THR A 118 8.55 -4.58 8.61
C THR A 118 7.51 -4.57 7.51
N LEU A 119 7.09 -3.38 7.08
CA LEU A 119 6.11 -3.20 5.99
C LEU A 119 6.59 -3.87 4.70
N ARG A 120 7.85 -3.68 4.32
CA ARG A 120 8.45 -4.30 3.13
C ARG A 120 8.42 -5.83 3.21
N VAL A 121 8.87 -6.40 4.32
CA VAL A 121 8.94 -7.87 4.46
C VAL A 121 7.54 -8.47 4.38
N THR A 122 6.59 -7.95 5.15
CA THR A 122 5.22 -8.47 5.19
C THR A 122 4.52 -8.29 3.86
N HIS A 123 4.67 -7.14 3.21
CA HIS A 123 4.08 -6.91 1.89
C HIS A 123 4.65 -7.83 0.81
N LEU A 124 5.97 -8.05 0.79
CA LEU A 124 6.57 -9.01 -0.15
C LEU A 124 6.17 -10.46 0.15
N ASP A 125 5.90 -10.79 1.41
CA ASP A 125 5.38 -12.10 1.79
C ASP A 125 3.92 -12.29 1.36
N HIS A 126 3.08 -11.27 1.53
CA HIS A 126 1.74 -11.21 0.95
C HIS A 126 1.74 -11.43 -0.56
N HIS A 127 2.63 -10.77 -1.32
CA HIS A 127 2.78 -10.99 -2.78
C HIS A 127 3.14 -12.44 -3.14
N ARG A 128 3.89 -13.15 -2.29
CA ARG A 128 4.28 -14.55 -2.52
C ARG A 128 3.16 -15.52 -2.18
N HIS A 129 2.36 -15.20 -1.17
CA HIS A 129 1.38 -16.10 -0.57
C HIS A 129 -0.04 -15.55 -0.63
N THR A 130 -0.35 -14.69 -1.59
CA THR A 130 -1.64 -13.98 -1.66
C THR A 130 -2.83 -14.95 -1.56
N ASN A 131 -3.75 -14.69 -0.63
CA ASN A 131 -4.90 -15.52 -0.28
C ASN A 131 -4.58 -16.91 0.31
N ASP A 132 -3.35 -17.15 0.75
CA ASP A 132 -3.03 -18.35 1.51
C ASP A 132 -3.54 -18.24 2.95
N PRO A 133 -4.37 -19.20 3.42
CA PRO A 133 -5.01 -19.11 4.74
C PRO A 133 -4.02 -19.15 5.91
N GLN A 134 -2.79 -19.64 5.71
CA GLN A 134 -1.78 -19.78 6.74
C GLN A 134 -0.59 -18.83 6.53
N LEU A 135 -0.24 -18.55 5.28
CA LEU A 135 0.99 -17.86 4.93
C LEU A 135 0.79 -16.39 4.55
N ASP A 136 -0.40 -15.98 4.09
CA ASP A 136 -0.63 -14.57 3.75
C ASP A 136 -0.66 -13.70 5.01
N SER A 137 0.28 -12.76 5.12
CA SER A 137 0.35 -11.82 6.25
C SER A 137 -0.88 -10.90 6.34
N ASP A 138 -1.62 -10.74 5.25
CA ASP A 138 -2.83 -9.93 5.15
C ASP A 138 -4.12 -10.77 5.17
N ILE A 139 -4.07 -12.09 5.41
CA ILE A 139 -5.25 -12.97 5.37
C ILE A 139 -6.42 -12.48 6.24
N THR A 140 -6.12 -11.85 7.39
CA THR A 140 -7.12 -11.35 8.34
C THR A 140 -7.93 -10.18 7.81
N THR A 141 -7.62 -9.67 6.62
CA THR A 141 -8.43 -8.63 5.97
C THR A 141 -9.57 -9.21 5.17
N GLN A 142 -9.57 -10.53 4.87
CA GLN A 142 -10.66 -11.19 4.16
C GLN A 142 -11.98 -11.02 4.92
N ALA A 143 -13.01 -10.59 4.19
CA ALA A 143 -14.35 -10.40 4.73
C ALA A 143 -15.39 -10.48 3.59
N PRO A 144 -16.63 -10.94 3.88
CA PRO A 144 -17.64 -11.14 2.85
C PRO A 144 -18.21 -9.83 2.30
N THR A 145 -18.14 -8.73 3.06
CA THR A 145 -18.70 -7.43 2.67
C THR A 145 -17.76 -6.28 3.06
N ALA A 146 -17.97 -5.12 2.42
CA ALA A 146 -17.18 -3.93 2.73
C ALA A 146 -17.35 -3.46 4.19
N ALA A 147 -18.56 -3.55 4.74
CA ALA A 147 -18.82 -3.20 6.14
C ALA A 147 -18.11 -4.17 7.10
N ALA A 148 -18.15 -5.47 6.79
CA ALA A 148 -17.41 -6.47 7.56
C ALA A 148 -15.89 -6.22 7.48
N ALA A 149 -15.35 -5.86 6.31
CA ALA A 149 -13.93 -5.54 6.16
C ALA A 149 -13.48 -4.35 7.01
N ILE A 150 -14.32 -3.30 7.07
CA ILE A 150 -14.08 -2.13 7.93
C ILE A 150 -14.07 -2.57 9.40
N TRP A 151 -15.04 -3.39 9.82
CA TRP A 151 -15.13 -3.87 11.18
C TRP A 151 -13.96 -4.79 11.56
N GLU A 152 -13.61 -5.75 10.70
CA GLU A 152 -12.47 -6.63 10.88
C GLU A 152 -11.17 -5.84 10.99
N SER A 153 -10.98 -4.80 10.17
CA SER A 153 -9.81 -3.91 10.29
C SER A 153 -9.68 -3.29 11.69
N VAL A 154 -10.80 -2.97 12.34
CA VAL A 154 -10.80 -2.45 13.72
C VAL A 154 -10.48 -3.56 14.72
N LEU A 155 -11.13 -4.73 14.61
CA LEU A 155 -10.91 -5.88 15.49
C LEU A 155 -9.46 -6.39 15.44
N GLN A 156 -8.90 -6.52 14.25
CA GLN A 156 -7.55 -7.04 14.04
C GLN A 156 -6.43 -6.12 14.55
N ARG A 157 -6.74 -4.87 14.89
CA ARG A 157 -5.82 -3.94 15.57
C ARG A 157 -5.92 -3.97 17.09
N GLN A 158 -6.94 -4.61 17.65
CA GLN A 158 -7.05 -4.80 19.09
C GLN A 158 -6.05 -5.85 19.60
N PRO A 159 -5.73 -5.89 20.90
CA PRO A 159 -4.76 -6.83 21.46
C PRO A 159 -5.01 -8.32 21.13
N ASN A 160 -6.28 -8.72 20.97
CA ASN A 160 -6.67 -10.09 20.62
C ASN A 160 -6.70 -10.36 19.09
N GLY A 161 -6.34 -9.37 18.27
CA GLY A 161 -6.29 -9.50 16.81
C GLY A 161 -5.16 -10.43 16.36
N LYS A 162 -5.43 -11.23 15.32
CA LYS A 162 -4.47 -12.19 14.76
C LYS A 162 -3.41 -11.53 13.87
N ARG A 163 -3.71 -10.36 13.28
CA ARG A 163 -2.81 -9.67 12.33
C ARG A 163 -1.38 -9.46 12.85
N ALA A 164 -1.22 -9.16 14.14
CA ALA A 164 0.12 -9.00 14.73
C ALA A 164 0.92 -10.30 14.74
N GLN A 165 0.25 -11.45 14.91
CA GLN A 165 0.85 -12.78 14.85
C GLN A 165 1.21 -13.13 13.41
N ASP A 166 0.37 -12.78 12.44
CA ASP A 166 0.65 -13.01 11.02
C ASP A 166 1.84 -12.21 10.51
N TYR A 167 1.94 -10.94 10.93
CA TYR A 167 3.12 -10.12 10.64
C TYR A 167 4.36 -10.70 11.30
N ARG A 168 4.26 -11.18 12.56
CA ARG A 168 5.38 -11.84 13.23
C ARG A 168 5.82 -13.11 12.50
N ALA A 169 4.89 -13.98 12.11
CA ALA A 169 5.19 -15.21 11.38
C ALA A 169 5.87 -14.92 10.02
N SER A 170 5.45 -13.85 9.34
CA SER A 170 6.09 -13.36 8.12
C SER A 170 7.54 -12.94 8.35
N LEU A 171 7.81 -12.20 9.45
CA LEU A 171 9.17 -11.80 9.84
C LEU A 171 10.04 -12.99 10.21
N GLU A 172 9.51 -13.98 10.94
CA GLU A 172 10.19 -15.22 11.30
C GLU A 172 10.59 -16.02 10.05
N ARG A 173 9.66 -16.22 9.10
CA ARG A 173 9.95 -16.86 7.80
C ARG A 173 11.04 -16.14 7.00
N ALA A 174 11.10 -14.81 7.11
CA ALA A 174 12.12 -14.00 6.46
C ALA A 174 13.46 -13.97 7.21
N GLY A 175 13.56 -14.58 8.40
CA GLY A 175 14.74 -14.52 9.26
C GLY A 175 15.01 -13.10 9.82
N ARG A 176 13.96 -12.28 9.97
CA ARG A 176 14.01 -10.87 10.36
C ARG A 176 13.29 -10.58 11.69
N GLU A 177 13.44 -11.48 12.66
CA GLU A 177 12.88 -11.31 14.00
C GLU A 177 13.38 -10.05 14.72
N ASP A 178 14.54 -9.51 14.32
CA ASP A 178 15.04 -8.20 14.76
C ASP A 178 13.99 -7.09 14.59
N LEU A 179 13.17 -7.18 13.54
CA LEU A 179 12.13 -6.21 13.22
C LEU A 179 10.94 -6.27 14.18
N VAL A 180 10.74 -7.37 14.92
CA VAL A 180 9.70 -7.43 15.97
C VAL A 180 10.01 -6.42 17.07
N LYS A 181 11.28 -6.35 17.50
CA LYS A 181 11.73 -5.38 18.51
C LYS A 181 11.62 -3.95 17.99
N LEU A 182 12.06 -3.71 16.75
CA LEU A 182 11.95 -2.38 16.14
C LEU A 182 10.48 -1.94 15.99
N THR A 183 9.59 -2.86 15.65
CA THR A 183 8.15 -2.60 15.56
C THR A 183 7.56 -2.24 16.92
N ALA A 184 7.98 -2.93 18.00
CA ALA A 184 7.59 -2.57 19.35
C ALA A 184 8.09 -1.16 19.73
N LEU A 185 9.33 -0.80 19.38
CA LEU A 185 9.87 0.54 19.61
C LEU A 185 9.10 1.64 18.88
N TYR A 186 8.67 1.41 17.64
CA TYR A 186 7.83 2.36 16.90
C TYR A 186 6.49 2.60 17.63
N LYS A 187 5.82 1.53 18.07
CA LYS A 187 4.56 1.63 18.82
C LYS A 187 4.75 2.31 20.17
N LEU A 188 5.81 1.97 20.91
CA LEU A 188 6.14 2.62 22.18
C LEU A 188 6.42 4.11 21.98
N GLY A 189 7.20 4.48 20.97
CA GLY A 189 7.47 5.88 20.63
C GLY A 189 6.21 6.66 20.28
N PHE A 190 5.30 6.04 19.51
CA PHE A 190 4.00 6.63 19.19
C PHE A 190 3.16 6.88 20.46
N PHE A 191 2.97 5.87 21.32
CA PHE A 191 2.21 6.03 22.55
C PHE A 191 2.88 6.98 23.55
N ALA A 192 4.21 6.97 23.65
CA ALA A 192 4.95 7.92 24.48
C ALA A 192 4.78 9.36 23.98
N SER A 193 4.75 9.57 22.67
CA SER A 193 4.49 10.89 22.08
C SER A 193 3.08 11.37 22.39
N LEU A 194 2.06 10.51 22.22
CA LEU A 194 0.67 10.83 22.57
C LEU A 194 0.52 11.13 24.06
N PHE A 195 1.13 10.31 24.92
CA PHE A 195 1.13 10.52 26.37
C PHE A 195 1.78 11.85 26.74
N THR A 196 2.94 12.16 26.15
CA THR A 196 3.65 13.42 26.41
C THR A 196 2.81 14.62 26.02
N LEU A 197 2.17 14.59 24.84
CA LEU A 197 1.26 15.67 24.41
C LEU A 197 0.09 15.81 25.38
N ALA A 198 -0.57 14.71 25.75
CA ALA A 198 -1.69 14.73 26.69
C ALA A 198 -1.29 15.27 28.07
N TRP A 199 -0.12 14.84 28.58
CA TRP A 199 0.43 15.31 29.86
C TRP A 199 0.71 16.82 29.88
N ASN A 200 1.00 17.41 28.71
CA ASN A 200 1.22 18.84 28.54
C ASN A 200 -0.05 19.61 28.14
N GLY A 201 -1.24 19.03 28.36
CA GLY A 201 -2.52 19.70 28.11
C GLY A 201 -3.01 19.63 26.65
N LEU A 202 -2.30 18.95 25.77
CA LEU A 202 -2.65 18.80 24.34
C LEU A 202 -3.37 17.48 24.04
N ALA A 203 -4.17 16.99 24.98
CA ALA A 203 -4.80 15.67 24.88
C ALA A 203 -5.80 15.59 23.72
N ILE A 204 -6.60 16.63 23.52
CA ILE A 204 -7.59 16.68 22.44
C ILE A 204 -6.89 16.82 21.09
N GLU A 205 -5.83 17.61 21.00
CA GLU A 205 -5.03 17.79 19.79
C GLU A 205 -4.29 16.51 19.43
N ALA A 206 -3.68 15.81 20.38
CA ALA A 206 -3.05 14.50 20.15
C ALA A 206 -4.07 13.47 19.65
N PHE A 207 -5.27 13.46 20.25
CA PHE A 207 -6.36 12.57 19.84
C PHE A 207 -6.85 12.91 18.42
N VAL A 208 -7.16 14.17 18.15
CA VAL A 208 -7.81 14.63 16.92
C VAL A 208 -6.82 14.80 15.75
N LEU A 209 -5.55 15.11 15.98
CA LEU A 209 -4.57 15.32 14.90
C LEU A 209 -3.73 14.07 14.60
N TRP A 210 -3.66 13.11 15.52
CA TRP A 210 -2.83 11.93 15.32
C TRP A 210 -3.53 10.60 15.60
N TRP A 211 -4.01 10.34 16.81
CA TRP A 211 -4.53 9.01 17.17
C TRP A 211 -5.75 8.62 16.34
N LEU A 212 -6.78 9.48 16.29
CA LEU A 212 -8.02 9.21 15.55
C LEU A 212 -7.77 9.19 14.03
N PRO A 213 -7.07 10.18 13.42
CA PRO A 213 -6.63 10.12 12.03
C PRO A 213 -5.90 8.82 11.67
N TYR A 214 -4.99 8.35 12.52
CA TYR A 214 -4.28 7.09 12.31
C TYR A 214 -5.25 5.91 12.26
N GLN A 215 -6.24 5.86 13.17
CA GLN A 215 -7.23 4.77 13.14
C GLN A 215 -8.02 4.78 11.83
N LEU A 216 -8.48 5.94 11.36
CA LEU A 216 -9.22 6.08 10.12
C LEU A 216 -8.38 5.73 8.90
N ALA A 217 -7.14 6.24 8.85
CA ALA A 217 -6.21 5.99 7.77
C ALA A 217 -5.82 4.51 7.65
N MET A 218 -5.56 3.82 8.77
CA MET A 218 -5.23 2.39 8.71
C MET A 218 -6.41 1.55 8.25
N THR A 219 -7.63 1.87 8.68
CA THR A 219 -8.85 1.25 8.11
C THR A 219 -8.91 1.45 6.60
N TYR A 220 -8.66 2.69 6.15
CA TYR A 220 -8.72 3.07 4.75
C TYR A 220 -7.70 2.32 3.89
N ILE A 221 -6.44 2.29 4.34
CA ILE A 221 -5.34 1.63 3.64
C ILE A 221 -5.61 0.13 3.55
N ILE A 222 -5.94 -0.52 4.68
CA ILE A 222 -6.25 -1.96 4.70
C ILE A 222 -7.42 -2.29 3.78
N PHE A 223 -8.45 -1.44 3.75
CA PHE A 223 -9.60 -1.63 2.89
C PHE A 223 -9.23 -1.59 1.40
N PHE A 224 -8.54 -0.55 0.95
CA PHE A 224 -8.24 -0.36 -0.48
C PHE A 224 -7.07 -1.21 -0.97
N LEU A 225 -6.09 -1.50 -0.10
CA LEU A 225 -4.90 -2.26 -0.46
C LEU A 225 -5.11 -3.77 -0.30
N SER A 226 -5.67 -4.22 0.82
CA SER A 226 -5.65 -5.65 1.18
C SER A 226 -7.01 -6.31 0.98
N TRP A 227 -8.13 -5.65 1.30
CA TRP A 227 -9.45 -6.26 1.12
C TRP A 227 -9.99 -6.11 -0.31
N ALA A 228 -10.11 -4.89 -0.81
CA ALA A 228 -10.78 -4.61 -2.08
C ALA A 228 -10.21 -5.38 -3.31
N PRO A 229 -8.88 -5.58 -3.48
CA PRO A 229 -8.33 -6.37 -4.58
C PRO A 229 -8.48 -7.89 -4.40
N HIS A 230 -8.57 -8.36 -3.16
CA HIS A 230 -8.45 -9.79 -2.82
C HIS A 230 -9.76 -10.40 -2.30
N SER A 231 -10.82 -9.62 -2.20
CA SER A 231 -12.10 -10.06 -1.63
C SER A 231 -13.29 -9.82 -2.55
N PRO A 232 -14.44 -10.46 -2.29
CA PRO A 232 -14.56 -11.66 -1.46
C PRO A 232 -14.00 -12.90 -2.20
N ASP A 233 -13.43 -13.82 -1.44
CA ASP A 233 -13.11 -15.20 -1.83
C ASP A 233 -12.30 -15.34 -3.13
N MET A 234 -11.28 -14.50 -3.32
CA MET A 234 -10.35 -14.70 -4.42
C MET A 234 -9.49 -15.95 -4.14
N PRO A 235 -9.37 -16.88 -5.09
CA PRO A 235 -8.56 -18.09 -4.91
C PRO A 235 -7.06 -17.76 -4.96
N GLN A 236 -6.21 -18.71 -4.60
CA GLN A 236 -4.78 -18.59 -4.84
C GLN A 236 -4.44 -18.64 -6.34
N GLY A 237 -3.35 -17.99 -6.73
CA GLY A 237 -2.70 -18.13 -8.03
C GLY A 237 -2.57 -16.81 -8.78
N LYS A 238 -1.42 -16.62 -9.42
CA LYS A 238 -0.92 -15.35 -10.03
C LYS A 238 -1.93 -14.50 -10.81
N TYR A 239 -2.87 -15.10 -11.54
CA TYR A 239 -3.85 -14.41 -12.38
C TYR A 239 -5.28 -14.46 -11.81
N ARG A 240 -5.42 -14.98 -10.59
CA ARG A 240 -6.70 -15.32 -9.95
C ARG A 240 -6.81 -14.78 -8.52
N ASP A 241 -5.69 -14.45 -7.88
CA ASP A 241 -5.62 -13.97 -6.49
C ASP A 241 -5.99 -12.49 -6.31
N THR A 242 -5.98 -11.73 -7.41
CA THR A 242 -6.17 -10.30 -7.41
C THR A 242 -7.12 -9.91 -8.53
N LYS A 243 -8.14 -9.10 -8.23
CA LYS A 243 -9.05 -8.53 -9.23
C LYS A 243 -8.74 -7.05 -9.49
N SER A 244 -9.24 -6.57 -10.63
CA SER A 244 -9.44 -5.13 -10.86
C SER A 244 -10.86 -4.73 -10.44
N TRP A 245 -11.04 -3.49 -9.99
CA TRP A 245 -12.36 -2.90 -9.70
C TRP A 245 -12.34 -1.39 -9.93
N LYS A 246 -13.53 -0.82 -10.13
CA LYS A 246 -13.71 0.63 -10.23
C LYS A 246 -14.21 1.18 -8.90
N SER A 247 -13.41 2.05 -8.29
CA SER A 247 -13.81 2.73 -7.05
C SER A 247 -14.88 3.78 -7.32
N LYS A 248 -15.96 3.80 -6.51
CA LYS A 248 -16.96 4.87 -6.53
C LYS A 248 -16.39 6.23 -6.09
N LEU A 249 -15.26 6.22 -5.37
CA LEU A 249 -14.55 7.42 -4.93
C LEU A 249 -13.55 7.93 -5.98
N GLY A 250 -13.40 7.22 -7.11
CA GLY A 250 -12.41 7.53 -8.14
C GLY A 250 -11.01 7.01 -7.81
N ASP A 251 -10.13 7.09 -8.81
CA ASP A 251 -8.78 6.53 -8.73
C ASP A 251 -7.92 7.21 -7.65
N PRO A 252 -7.88 8.55 -7.53
CA PRO A 252 -7.02 9.18 -6.54
C PRO A 252 -7.38 8.81 -5.11
N LEU A 253 -8.67 8.81 -4.76
CA LEU A 253 -9.11 8.44 -3.42
C LEU A 253 -8.79 6.96 -3.16
N SER A 254 -9.08 6.05 -4.08
CA SER A 254 -8.66 4.65 -3.92
C SER A 254 -7.16 4.38 -4.04
N MET A 255 -6.30 5.40 -4.05
CA MET A 255 -4.84 5.30 -4.22
C MET A 255 -4.45 4.51 -5.48
N TRP A 256 -5.23 4.61 -6.55
CA TRP A 256 -5.10 3.81 -7.77
C TRP A 256 -5.17 2.28 -7.57
N MET A 257 -5.62 1.82 -6.40
CA MET A 257 -5.66 0.40 -6.07
C MET A 257 -6.66 -0.39 -6.92
N GLY A 258 -7.60 0.27 -7.61
CA GLY A 258 -8.45 -0.39 -8.61
C GLY A 258 -7.67 -1.17 -9.70
N TYR A 259 -6.39 -0.84 -9.88
CA TYR A 259 -5.46 -1.48 -10.81
C TYR A 259 -4.42 -2.39 -10.13
N HIS A 260 -4.65 -2.80 -8.87
CA HIS A 260 -3.69 -3.58 -8.07
C HIS A 260 -3.33 -4.93 -8.69
N VAL A 261 -4.17 -5.48 -9.57
CA VAL A 261 -3.82 -6.69 -10.35
C VAL A 261 -2.56 -6.49 -11.19
N VAL A 262 -2.35 -5.31 -11.78
CA VAL A 262 -1.11 -5.00 -12.51
C VAL A 262 0.06 -4.93 -11.54
N HIS A 263 -0.16 -4.42 -10.34
CA HIS A 263 0.86 -4.38 -9.29
C HIS A 263 1.28 -5.79 -8.85
N HIS A 264 0.35 -6.72 -8.62
CA HIS A 264 0.69 -8.12 -8.30
C HIS A 264 1.43 -8.83 -9.44
N LEU A 265 1.06 -8.57 -10.68
CA LEU A 265 1.72 -9.18 -11.85
C LEU A 265 3.09 -8.56 -12.15
N HIS A 266 3.23 -7.26 -11.93
CA HIS A 266 4.38 -6.45 -12.30
C HIS A 266 4.70 -5.42 -11.19
N PRO A 267 5.15 -5.88 -10.01
CA PRO A 267 5.31 -5.03 -8.81
C PRO A 267 6.41 -3.97 -8.93
N TYR A 268 7.12 -3.94 -10.06
CA TYR A 268 8.14 -2.96 -10.38
C TYR A 268 7.60 -1.78 -11.21
N ILE A 269 6.30 -1.77 -11.57
CA ILE A 269 5.63 -0.64 -12.21
C ILE A 269 5.23 0.35 -11.10
N PRO A 270 5.59 1.64 -11.21
CA PRO A 270 5.15 2.65 -10.24
C PRO A 270 3.63 2.74 -10.12
N LEU A 271 3.12 2.96 -8.90
CA LEU A 271 1.68 3.01 -8.62
C LEU A 271 0.91 3.90 -9.60
N LEU A 272 1.38 5.13 -9.83
CA LEU A 272 0.74 6.09 -10.73
C LEU A 272 0.76 5.69 -12.22
N LYS A 273 1.51 4.65 -12.58
CA LYS A 273 1.59 4.06 -13.93
C LYS A 273 0.83 2.74 -14.05
N THR A 274 0.29 2.19 -12.97
CA THR A 274 -0.52 0.95 -13.01
C THR A 274 -1.80 1.13 -13.84
N LYS A 275 -2.48 2.28 -13.74
CA LYS A 275 -3.67 2.59 -14.55
C LYS A 275 -3.40 2.56 -16.07
N PRO A 276 -2.46 3.33 -16.62
CA PRO A 276 -2.22 3.27 -18.07
C PRO A 276 -1.68 1.90 -18.49
N ALA A 277 -0.85 1.25 -17.68
CA ALA A 277 -0.38 -0.12 -17.94
C ALA A 277 -1.55 -1.12 -17.99
N TYR A 278 -2.51 -1.01 -17.08
CA TYR A 278 -3.72 -1.82 -17.05
C TYR A 278 -4.49 -1.74 -18.35
N TRP A 279 -4.76 -0.53 -18.83
CA TRP A 279 -5.54 -0.36 -20.06
C TRP A 279 -4.84 -0.93 -21.29
N GLU A 280 -3.52 -0.86 -21.34
CA GLU A 280 -2.75 -1.48 -22.42
C GLU A 280 -2.66 -3.01 -22.29
N MET A 281 -2.57 -3.55 -21.07
CA MET A 281 -2.53 -4.99 -20.80
C MET A 281 -3.91 -5.66 -20.82
N ARG A 282 -5.00 -4.89 -20.72
CA ARG A 282 -6.36 -5.39 -20.50
C ARG A 282 -6.76 -6.52 -21.46
N PRO A 283 -6.55 -6.45 -22.79
CA PRO A 283 -6.90 -7.54 -23.69
C PRO A 283 -6.19 -8.87 -23.36
N ILE A 284 -4.94 -8.81 -22.86
CA ILE A 284 -4.18 -9.99 -22.45
C ILE A 284 -4.71 -10.53 -21.12
N LEU A 285 -5.02 -9.65 -20.17
CA LEU A 285 -5.61 -10.04 -18.88
C LEU A 285 -6.98 -10.71 -19.07
N GLU A 286 -7.79 -10.22 -20.02
CA GLU A 286 -9.06 -10.84 -20.43
C GLU A 286 -8.83 -12.22 -21.03
N ALA A 287 -7.87 -12.37 -21.96
CA ALA A 287 -7.52 -13.67 -22.54
C ALA A 287 -7.01 -14.68 -21.50
N ARG A 288 -6.42 -14.20 -20.40
CA ARG A 288 -5.98 -15.02 -19.27
C ARG A 288 -7.06 -15.33 -18.23
N GLY A 289 -8.28 -14.80 -18.40
CA GLY A 289 -9.38 -15.02 -17.47
C GLY A 289 -9.22 -14.30 -16.13
N VAL A 290 -8.45 -13.20 -16.09
CA VAL A 290 -8.34 -12.36 -14.90
C VAL A 290 -9.69 -11.72 -14.60
N LYS A 291 -10.08 -11.63 -13.31
CA LYS A 291 -11.32 -10.96 -12.90
C LYS A 291 -11.14 -9.44 -13.01
N LEU A 292 -11.71 -8.84 -14.05
CA LEU A 292 -11.58 -7.40 -14.32
C LEU A 292 -12.86 -6.64 -13.96
N GLY A 293 -12.68 -5.42 -13.44
CA GLY A 293 -13.78 -4.49 -13.20
C GLY A 293 -14.17 -3.72 -14.46
N MET A 294 -15.45 -3.33 -14.55
CA MET A 294 -16.01 -2.52 -15.63
C MET A 294 -15.69 -1.03 -15.48
#